data_AF-J3MSP5-F1
#
_entry.id   AF-J3MSP5-F1
#
_cell.length_a   1.000
_cell.length_b   1.000
_cell.length_c   1.000
_cell.angle_alpha   90.00
_cell.angle_beta   90.00
_cell.angle_gamma   90.00
#
_symmetry.space_group_name_H-M   'P 1'
#
loop_
_entity.id
_entity.type
_entity.pdbx_description
1 polymer ?
#
loop_
_entity_poly.entity_id
_entity_poly.type
_entity_poly.pdbx_seq_one_letter_code
_entity_poly.pdbx_strand_id
1 'polypeptide(L)'
;MVLIKEFPGKVILFCEVPPPEGGETPFVPSFRVTERVVEEFPEMVEELDEKGLRYTFMAPTKNDTKSMRGRGWEDAFATADKAEAEKRARALGMEVEWTADGGAKTILGPRKLTRVFPERPGRRMWFNTVVGMHGTEVSTATMADGSEIPAGFVRRCRDIIEEESIQFRWEKGDVLILDNLATLHGRRPSLPPRRGLVARRHLQVK
;
A
#
# COMPACT_ATOMS: atom_id res chain seq x y z
N MET A 1 1.36 -2.68 -3.84
CA MET A 1 2.08 -3.94 -3.51
C MET A 1 3.24 -3.69 -2.54
N VAL A 2 3.18 -2.67 -1.69
CA VAL A 2 4.28 -2.35 -0.77
C VAL A 2 4.45 -3.37 0.38
N LEU A 3 3.42 -4.20 0.60
CA LEU A 3 3.32 -5.15 1.72
C LEU A 3 3.72 -6.58 1.39
N ILE A 4 3.91 -6.92 0.11
CA ILE A 4 4.32 -8.27 -0.30
C ILE A 4 5.84 -8.34 -0.42
N LYS A 5 6.40 -9.55 -0.23
CA LYS A 5 7.85 -9.78 -0.26
C LYS A 5 8.47 -9.41 -1.61
N GLU A 6 7.81 -9.81 -2.70
CA GLU A 6 8.24 -9.55 -4.07
C GLU A 6 7.35 -8.47 -4.68
N PHE A 7 7.86 -7.25 -4.73
CA PHE A 7 7.17 -6.10 -5.33
C PHE A 7 7.78 -5.74 -6.69
N PRO A 8 7.00 -5.15 -7.61
CA PRO A 8 7.54 -4.69 -8.88
C PRO A 8 8.54 -3.56 -8.63
N GLY A 9 9.62 -3.54 -9.41
CA GLY A 9 10.56 -2.43 -9.41
C GLY A 9 10.06 -1.25 -10.25
N LYS A 10 9.22 -1.52 -11.25
CA LYS A 10 8.66 -0.51 -12.16
C LYS A 10 7.19 -0.76 -12.40
N VAL A 11 6.44 0.32 -12.53
CA VAL A 11 5.04 0.34 -12.95
C VAL A 11 4.96 1.13 -14.24
N ILE A 12 4.28 0.57 -15.24
CA ILE A 12 4.03 1.24 -16.53
C ILE A 12 2.53 1.37 -16.69
N LEU A 13 2.06 2.59 -16.93
CA LEU A 13 0.67 2.93 -17.16
C LEU A 13 0.53 3.46 -18.59
N PHE A 14 -0.48 2.97 -19.31
CA PHE A 14 -0.79 3.40 -20.66
C PHE A 14 -2.24 3.88 -20.76
N CYS A 15 -2.45 5.04 -21.37
CA CYS A 15 -3.78 5.61 -21.61
C CYS A 15 -4.30 5.24 -22.99
N GLU A 16 -5.20 4.25 -23.05
CA GLU A 16 -5.89 3.87 -24.30
C GLU A 16 -7.05 4.82 -24.62
N VAL A 17 -7.85 5.15 -23.60
CA VAL A 17 -8.98 6.07 -23.68
C VAL A 17 -8.95 7.00 -22.46
N PRO A 18 -8.63 8.30 -22.65
CA PRO A 18 -8.61 9.25 -21.55
C PRO A 18 -10.03 9.52 -21.04
N PRO A 19 -10.20 9.74 -19.72
CA PRO A 19 -11.49 10.13 -19.17
C PRO A 19 -11.89 11.54 -19.65
N PRO A 20 -13.19 11.84 -19.80
CA PRO A 20 -13.65 13.18 -20.15
C PRO A 20 -13.38 14.20 -19.03
N GLU A 21 -13.37 13.75 -17.77
CA GLU A 21 -13.07 14.58 -16.60
C GLU A 21 -12.39 13.76 -15.50
N GLY A 22 -11.41 14.40 -14.84
CA GLY A 22 -10.64 13.83 -13.74
C GLY A 22 -9.78 12.65 -14.16
N GLY A 23 -9.65 11.69 -13.25
CA GLY A 23 -8.94 10.44 -13.51
C GLY A 23 -7.44 10.56 -13.70
N GLU A 24 -6.85 11.65 -13.27
CA GLU A 24 -5.41 11.79 -13.19
C GLU A 24 -4.81 10.67 -12.31
N THR A 25 -3.55 10.35 -12.60
CA THR A 25 -2.75 9.45 -11.78
C THR A 25 -1.73 10.31 -11.02
N PRO A 26 -2.08 10.83 -9.82
CA PRO A 26 -1.13 11.57 -9.02
C PRO A 26 0.01 10.64 -8.61
N PHE A 27 1.23 11.16 -8.64
CA PHE A 27 2.40 10.47 -8.17
C PHE A 27 3.33 11.43 -7.43
N VAL A 28 4.03 10.91 -6.42
CA VAL A 28 4.90 11.72 -5.56
C VAL A 28 6.26 11.05 -5.38
N PRO A 29 7.38 11.80 -5.46
CA PRO A 29 8.69 11.29 -5.10
C PRO A 29 8.72 10.86 -3.63
N SER A 30 8.89 9.57 -3.39
CA SER A 30 8.76 8.93 -2.07
C SER A 30 9.71 9.53 -1.02
N PHE A 31 10.91 9.93 -1.43
CA PHE A 31 11.88 10.56 -0.54
C PHE A 31 11.47 11.96 -0.07
N ARG A 32 10.71 12.73 -0.88
CA ARG A 32 10.23 14.07 -0.49
C ARG A 32 9.26 13.98 0.68
N VAL A 33 8.35 13.00 0.61
CA VAL A 33 7.43 12.69 1.71
C VAL A 33 8.23 12.35 2.97
N THR A 34 9.24 11.49 2.86
CA THR A 34 10.07 11.14 4.02
C THR A 34 10.85 12.32 4.58
N GLU A 35 11.49 13.13 3.73
CA GLU A 35 12.24 14.32 4.16
C GLU A 35 11.33 15.27 4.96
N ARG A 36 10.14 15.59 4.45
CA ARG A 36 9.19 16.50 5.12
C ARG A 36 8.60 15.91 6.40
N VAL A 37 8.22 14.63 6.40
CA VAL A 37 7.68 14.00 7.61
C VAL A 37 8.75 13.89 8.70
N VAL A 38 10.02 13.64 8.33
CA VAL A 38 11.15 13.64 9.28
C VAL A 38 11.43 15.03 9.82
N GLU A 39 11.33 16.07 8.99
CA GLU A 39 11.48 17.46 9.42
C GLU A 39 10.39 17.87 10.42
N GLU A 40 9.12 17.48 10.16
CA GLU A 40 7.99 17.85 11.00
C GLU A 40 7.81 16.95 12.24
N PHE A 41 8.18 15.67 12.15
CA PHE A 41 7.95 14.66 13.19
C PHE A 41 9.14 13.69 13.38
N PRO A 42 10.35 14.18 13.70
CA PRO A 42 11.55 13.35 13.76
C PRO A 42 11.42 12.18 14.76
N GLU A 43 10.96 12.46 15.98
CA GLU A 43 10.81 11.47 17.06
C GLU A 43 9.79 10.37 16.69
N MET A 44 8.66 10.75 16.10
CA MET A 44 7.62 9.80 15.67
C MET A 44 8.13 8.87 14.57
N VAL A 45 8.91 9.40 13.62
CA VAL A 45 9.49 8.59 12.55
C VAL A 45 10.50 7.60 13.10
N GLU A 46 11.37 8.04 14.01
CA GLU A 46 12.33 7.16 14.69
C GLU A 46 11.62 6.06 15.48
N GLU A 47 10.63 6.42 16.29
CA GLU A 47 9.83 5.46 17.05
C GLU A 47 9.17 4.42 16.13
N LEU A 48 8.55 4.85 15.03
CA LEU A 48 7.90 3.93 14.08
C LEU A 48 8.89 3.08 13.29
N ASP A 49 10.09 3.57 13.02
CA ASP A 49 11.15 2.80 12.36
C ASP A 49 11.81 1.78 13.30
N GLU A 50 11.88 2.08 14.60
CA GLU A 50 12.41 1.21 15.64
C GLU A 50 11.39 0.15 16.08
N LYS A 51 10.19 0.56 16.48
CA LYS A 51 9.11 -0.34 16.89
C LYS A 51 8.56 -1.13 15.70
N GLY A 52 8.44 -0.47 14.56
CA GLY A 52 7.81 -1.00 13.37
C GLY A 52 6.29 -0.89 13.37
N LEU A 53 5.73 -1.17 12.20
CA LEU A 53 4.32 -1.16 11.86
C LEU A 53 3.78 -2.60 11.80
N ARG A 54 2.54 -2.77 12.23
CA ARG A 54 1.74 -3.97 12.04
C ARG A 54 0.56 -3.66 11.14
N TYR A 55 0.35 -4.50 10.14
CA TYR A 55 -0.83 -4.47 9.27
C TYR A 55 -1.71 -5.66 9.58
N THR A 56 -2.99 -5.40 9.78
CA THR A 56 -4.01 -6.43 10.01
C THR A 56 -4.98 -6.44 8.85
N PHE A 57 -5.41 -7.60 8.38
CA PHE A 57 -6.47 -7.73 7.37
C PHE A 57 -7.54 -8.69 7.87
N MET A 58 -8.80 -8.29 7.75
CA MET A 58 -9.96 -9.11 8.07
C MET A 58 -10.52 -9.70 6.78
N ALA A 59 -10.62 -11.02 6.74
CA ALA A 59 -11.28 -11.77 5.69
C ALA A 59 -12.52 -12.47 6.29
N PRO A 60 -13.74 -12.12 5.86
CA PRO A 60 -14.95 -12.78 6.34
C PRO A 60 -15.01 -14.26 5.91
N THR A 61 -15.98 -15.00 6.45
CA THR A 61 -16.24 -16.39 6.06
C THR A 61 -16.78 -16.49 4.62
N LYS A 62 -17.49 -15.47 4.13
CA LYS A 62 -18.07 -15.42 2.79
C LYS A 62 -17.76 -14.09 2.11
N ASN A 63 -17.73 -14.10 0.78
CA ASN A 63 -17.55 -12.90 -0.01
C ASN A 63 -18.67 -11.88 0.25
N ASP A 64 -18.28 -10.64 0.52
CA ASP A 64 -19.13 -9.46 0.44
C ASP A 64 -18.83 -8.70 -0.85
N THR A 65 -19.76 -8.81 -1.81
CA THR A 65 -19.65 -8.15 -3.12
C THR A 65 -19.82 -6.63 -3.06
N LYS A 66 -20.24 -6.07 -1.92
CA LYS A 66 -20.40 -4.62 -1.73
C LYS A 66 -19.07 -3.93 -1.40
N SER A 67 -18.05 -4.68 -0.97
CA SER A 67 -16.74 -4.14 -0.60
C SER A 67 -15.65 -4.60 -1.57
N MET A 68 -14.84 -3.67 -2.09
CA MET A 68 -13.64 -4.01 -2.86
C MET A 68 -12.62 -4.86 -2.07
N ARG A 69 -12.76 -4.92 -0.73
CA ARG A 69 -11.94 -5.74 0.18
C ARG A 69 -12.74 -6.84 0.87
N GLY A 70 -13.98 -7.12 0.46
CA GLY A 70 -14.87 -8.08 1.09
C GLY A 70 -14.64 -9.54 0.73
N ARG A 71 -13.48 -9.92 0.18
CA ARG A 71 -13.22 -11.33 -0.20
C ARG A 71 -13.13 -12.20 1.05
N GLY A 72 -13.86 -13.31 1.03
CA GLY A 72 -13.78 -14.32 2.08
C GLY A 72 -12.41 -14.98 2.10
N TRP A 73 -12.06 -15.58 3.24
CA TRP A 73 -10.70 -16.14 3.42
C TRP A 73 -10.37 -17.23 2.40
N GLU A 74 -11.35 -18.06 2.01
CA GLU A 74 -11.12 -19.13 1.04
C GLU A 74 -10.68 -18.60 -0.32
N ASP A 75 -11.31 -17.51 -0.78
CA ASP A 75 -10.93 -16.82 -2.01
C ASP A 75 -9.64 -16.03 -1.85
N ALA A 76 -9.43 -15.40 -0.70
CA ALA A 76 -8.22 -14.65 -0.41
C ALA A 76 -6.97 -15.54 -0.44
N PHE A 77 -7.09 -16.78 0.05
CA PHE A 77 -6.02 -17.76 0.06
C PHE A 77 -6.10 -18.78 -1.08
N ALA A 78 -7.16 -18.76 -1.89
CA ALA A 78 -7.47 -19.74 -2.94
C ALA A 78 -7.50 -21.21 -2.46
N THR A 79 -8.06 -21.46 -1.26
CA THR A 79 -8.14 -22.79 -0.65
C THR A 79 -9.26 -22.84 0.39
N ALA A 80 -9.90 -24.00 0.57
CA ALA A 80 -10.86 -24.27 1.65
C ALA A 80 -10.22 -24.98 2.86
N ASP A 81 -8.91 -25.26 2.81
CA ASP A 81 -8.16 -25.86 3.92
C ASP A 81 -7.41 -24.78 4.72
N LYS A 82 -7.71 -24.71 6.02
CA LYS A 82 -7.07 -23.80 6.97
C LYS A 82 -5.56 -24.00 7.07
N ALA A 83 -5.08 -25.24 7.06
CA ALA A 83 -3.66 -25.52 7.18
C ALA A 83 -2.88 -25.03 5.94
N GLU A 84 -3.47 -25.22 4.75
CA GLU A 84 -2.91 -24.70 3.50
C GLU A 84 -3.00 -23.16 3.44
N ALA A 85 -4.07 -22.55 3.94
CA ALA A 85 -4.19 -21.09 4.04
C ALA A 85 -3.08 -20.49 4.93
N GLU A 86 -2.84 -21.07 6.09
CA GLU A 86 -1.75 -20.67 6.99
C GLU A 86 -0.37 -20.83 6.34
N LYS A 87 -0.14 -21.92 5.59
CA LYS A 87 1.11 -22.12 4.85
C LYS A 87 1.31 -21.04 3.78
N ARG A 88 0.26 -20.67 3.04
CA ARG A 88 0.30 -19.60 2.04
C ARG A 88 0.53 -18.23 2.68
N ALA A 89 -0.13 -17.97 3.81
CA ALA A 89 0.09 -16.76 4.60
C ALA A 89 1.55 -16.65 5.06
N ARG A 90 2.11 -17.73 5.64
CA ARG A 90 3.52 -17.78 6.07
C ARG A 90 4.48 -17.55 4.91
N ALA A 91 4.20 -18.07 3.71
CA ALA A 91 5.01 -17.81 2.51
C ALA A 91 5.03 -16.33 2.11
N LEU A 92 3.97 -15.58 2.44
CA LEU A 92 3.87 -14.13 2.27
C LEU A 92 4.40 -13.34 3.48
N GLY A 93 4.87 -14.02 4.52
CA GLY A 93 5.34 -13.41 5.78
C GLY A 93 4.20 -12.91 6.66
N MET A 94 3.06 -13.58 6.61
CA MET A 94 1.87 -13.26 7.41
C MET A 94 1.55 -14.40 8.38
N GLU A 95 1.01 -14.03 9.53
CA GLU A 95 0.38 -14.94 10.48
C GLU A 95 -1.15 -14.93 10.27
N VAL A 96 -1.82 -16.01 10.64
CA VAL A 96 -3.28 -16.14 10.54
C VAL A 96 -3.85 -16.43 11.92
N GLU A 97 -4.85 -15.65 12.32
CA GLU A 97 -5.70 -15.90 13.47
C GLU A 97 -7.12 -16.21 12.96
N TRP A 98 -7.65 -17.38 13.30
CA TRP A 98 -9.02 -17.74 12.94
C TRP A 98 -10.01 -17.07 13.89
N THR A 99 -10.99 -16.37 13.35
CA THR A 99 -11.99 -15.66 14.15
C THR A 99 -13.12 -16.61 14.59
N ALA A 100 -13.81 -16.27 15.69
CA ALA A 100 -14.86 -17.12 16.26
C ALA A 100 -16.06 -17.33 15.31
N ASP A 101 -16.31 -16.38 14.40
CA ASP A 101 -17.33 -16.41 13.36
C ASP A 101 -16.90 -17.18 12.09
N GLY A 102 -15.72 -17.79 12.09
CA GLY A 102 -15.21 -18.63 11.00
C GLY A 102 -14.47 -17.88 9.89
N GLY A 103 -14.20 -16.58 10.08
CA GLY A 103 -13.33 -15.79 9.22
C GLY A 103 -11.85 -15.96 9.56
N ALA A 104 -11.01 -15.12 8.95
CA ALA A 104 -9.58 -15.08 9.17
C ALA A 104 -9.10 -13.65 9.37
N LYS A 105 -8.23 -13.44 10.34
CA LYS A 105 -7.46 -12.22 10.54
C LYS A 105 -6.00 -12.51 10.19
N THR A 106 -5.43 -11.80 9.23
CA THR A 106 -4.01 -11.91 8.93
C THR A 106 -3.21 -10.76 9.50
N ILE A 107 -2.01 -11.06 9.98
CA ILE A 107 -1.12 -10.08 10.60
C ILE A 107 0.21 -10.09 9.84
N LEU A 108 0.66 -8.90 9.43
CA LEU A 108 1.92 -8.66 8.76
C LEU A 108 2.72 -7.61 9.54
N GLY A 109 3.95 -7.95 9.94
CA GLY A 109 4.82 -7.03 10.66
C GLY A 109 5.86 -7.78 11.51
N PRO A 110 6.77 -7.06 12.19
CA PRO A 110 6.95 -5.61 12.12
C PRO A 110 7.55 -5.14 10.78
N ARG A 111 7.17 -3.95 10.31
CA ARG A 111 7.74 -3.30 9.11
C ARG A 111 8.13 -1.86 9.43
N LYS A 112 9.29 -1.41 8.96
CA LYS A 112 9.69 0.00 9.13
C LYS A 112 8.72 0.96 8.42
N LEU A 113 8.59 2.17 8.93
CA LEU A 113 7.85 3.25 8.28
C LEU A 113 8.59 3.70 7.01
N THR A 114 9.91 3.85 7.11
CA THR A 114 10.78 4.28 6.03
C THR A 114 11.76 3.20 5.61
N ARG A 115 12.26 3.28 4.38
CA ARG A 115 13.18 2.28 3.84
C ARG A 115 14.27 2.91 2.98
N VAL A 116 15.52 2.54 3.22
CA VAL A 116 16.63 2.75 2.26
C VAL A 116 16.73 1.50 1.39
N PHE A 117 16.68 1.67 0.07
CA PHE A 117 16.89 0.58 -0.87
C PHE A 117 18.36 0.50 -1.27
N PRO A 118 18.96 -0.70 -1.40
CA PRO A 118 20.35 -0.84 -1.85
C PRO A 118 20.63 -0.16 -3.20
N GLU A 119 19.65 -0.17 -4.11
CA GLU A 119 19.72 0.47 -5.43
C GLU A 119 19.57 2.01 -5.36
N ARG A 120 19.23 2.54 -4.18
CA ARG A 120 19.05 3.97 -3.89
C ARG A 120 19.67 4.35 -2.55
N PRO A 121 21.00 4.27 -2.42
CA PRO A 121 21.67 4.66 -1.19
C PRO A 121 21.45 6.15 -0.89
N GLY A 122 21.48 6.50 0.39
CA GLY A 122 21.48 7.90 0.84
C GLY A 122 20.10 8.57 0.94
N ARG A 123 19.01 7.92 0.53
CA ARG A 123 17.65 8.46 0.75
C ARG A 123 16.70 7.42 1.34
N ARG A 124 16.00 7.83 2.39
CA ARG A 124 14.88 7.06 2.96
C ARG A 124 13.63 7.30 2.11
N MET A 125 12.94 6.22 1.76
CA MET A 125 11.71 6.21 0.98
C MET A 125 10.52 5.97 1.90
N TRP A 126 9.43 6.69 1.65
CA TRP A 126 8.11 6.46 2.24
C TRP A 126 7.47 5.22 1.60
N PHE A 127 7.93 4.03 1.99
CA PHE A 127 7.53 2.75 1.41
C PHE A 127 6.63 1.98 2.37
N ASN A 128 5.44 2.52 2.62
CA ASN A 128 4.43 1.96 3.51
C ASN A 128 3.01 2.29 3.01
N THR A 129 1.99 1.86 3.75
CA THR A 129 0.58 2.14 3.43
C THR A 129 -0.21 2.60 4.67
N VAL A 130 0.46 3.27 5.62
CA VAL A 130 -0.18 3.79 6.84
C VAL A 130 -1.34 4.73 6.50
N VAL A 131 -1.12 5.72 5.63
CA VAL A 131 -2.15 6.71 5.26
C VAL A 131 -3.41 6.09 4.64
N GLY A 132 -3.26 4.97 3.93
CA GLY A 132 -4.36 4.27 3.25
C GLY A 132 -5.04 3.16 4.05
N MET A 133 -4.51 2.83 5.24
CA MET A 133 -5.02 1.72 6.07
C MET A 133 -5.34 2.13 7.51
N HIS A 134 -4.80 3.24 8.01
CA HIS A 134 -5.08 3.74 9.35
C HIS A 134 -6.60 3.90 9.58
N GLY A 135 -7.09 3.31 10.67
CA GLY A 135 -8.48 3.42 11.09
C GLY A 135 -9.51 2.73 10.20
N THR A 136 -9.10 1.86 9.26
CA THR A 136 -10.06 1.12 8.42
C THR A 136 -10.41 -0.24 9.03
N GLU A 137 -11.70 -0.60 9.04
CA GLU A 137 -12.21 -1.82 9.69
C GLU A 137 -11.70 -3.11 9.04
N VAL A 138 -11.64 -3.13 7.71
CA VAL A 138 -11.26 -4.35 6.96
C VAL A 138 -9.75 -4.54 6.93
N SER A 139 -8.96 -3.47 7.04
CA SER A 139 -7.51 -3.62 7.06
C SER A 139 -6.78 -2.45 7.70
N THR A 140 -6.33 -2.60 8.94
CA THR A 140 -5.75 -1.49 9.71
C THR A 140 -4.23 -1.53 9.76
N ALA A 141 -3.62 -0.36 9.95
CA ALA A 141 -2.20 -0.19 10.26
C ALA A 141 -2.05 0.41 11.66
N THR A 142 -1.30 -0.28 12.53
CA THR A 142 -0.99 0.12 13.91
C THR A 142 0.53 0.07 14.12
N MET A 143 1.01 0.49 15.29
CA MET A 143 2.36 0.13 15.73
C MET A 143 2.46 -1.39 15.94
N ALA A 144 3.69 -1.92 15.91
CA ALA A 144 3.94 -3.36 16.04
C ALA A 144 3.47 -3.94 17.38
N ASP A 145 3.56 -3.15 18.45
CA ASP A 145 3.06 -3.49 19.79
C ASP A 145 1.52 -3.45 19.90
N GLY A 146 0.83 -3.05 18.84
CA GLY A 146 -0.63 -2.94 18.78
C GLY A 146 -1.17 -1.57 19.22
N SER A 147 -0.31 -0.63 19.64
CA SER A 147 -0.73 0.73 19.93
C SER A 147 -1.13 1.51 18.66
N GLU A 148 -2.04 2.46 18.83
CA GLU A 148 -2.58 3.25 17.72
C GLU A 148 -1.57 4.30 17.23
N ILE A 149 -1.53 4.48 15.91
CA ILE A 149 -0.77 5.59 15.31
C ILE A 149 -1.61 6.86 15.48
N PRO A 150 -1.06 7.97 16.01
CA PRO A 150 -1.82 9.20 16.20
C PRO A 150 -2.48 9.70 14.91
N ALA A 151 -3.80 9.89 14.95
CA ALA A 151 -4.56 10.31 13.77
C ALA A 151 -4.12 11.68 13.21
N GLY A 152 -3.61 12.57 14.07
CA GLY A 152 -3.03 13.85 13.65
C GLY A 152 -1.81 13.67 12.75
N PHE A 153 -0.89 12.79 13.14
CA PHE A 153 0.30 12.44 12.35
C PHE A 153 -0.09 11.85 10.99
N VAL A 154 -1.03 10.89 10.97
CA VAL A 154 -1.47 10.26 9.71
C VAL A 154 -2.15 11.25 8.77
N ARG A 155 -3.00 12.15 9.31
CA ARG A 155 -3.60 13.23 8.52
C ARG A 155 -2.52 14.13 7.92
N ARG A 156 -1.55 14.55 8.72
CA ARG A 156 -0.48 15.42 8.21
C ARG A 156 0.37 14.72 7.12
N CYS A 157 0.67 13.43 7.29
CA CYS A 157 1.33 12.65 6.24
C CYS A 157 0.53 12.61 4.93
N ARG A 158 -0.81 12.51 5.02
CA ARG A 158 -1.69 12.57 3.85
C ARG A 158 -1.60 13.93 3.16
N ASP A 159 -1.60 15.01 3.93
CA ASP A 159 -1.52 16.37 3.40
C ASP A 159 -0.16 16.60 2.71
N ILE A 160 0.96 16.15 3.31
CA ILE A 160 2.28 16.18 2.68
C ILE A 160 2.30 15.40 1.37
N ILE A 161 1.70 14.20 1.32
CA ILE A 161 1.61 13.41 0.08
C ILE A 161 0.85 14.19 -1.00
N GLU A 162 -0.25 14.87 -0.65
CA GLU A 162 -1.05 15.65 -1.58
C GLU A 162 -0.30 16.91 -2.06
N GLU A 163 0.35 17.65 -1.15
CA GLU A 163 1.16 18.84 -1.45
C GLU A 163 2.34 18.54 -2.39
N GLU A 164 3.00 17.40 -2.20
CA GLU A 164 4.14 16.97 -3.01
C GLU A 164 3.72 16.20 -4.29
N SER A 165 2.43 15.95 -4.49
CA SER A 165 1.94 15.17 -5.63
C SER A 165 2.00 15.95 -6.94
N ILE A 166 2.58 15.30 -7.95
CA ILE A 166 2.56 15.74 -9.33
C ILE A 166 1.44 14.99 -10.04
N GLN A 167 0.66 15.69 -10.84
CA GLN A 167 -0.37 15.09 -11.66
C GLN A 167 -0.54 15.85 -12.97
N PHE A 168 -0.94 15.13 -14.01
CA PHE A 168 -1.24 15.68 -15.33
C PHE A 168 -2.49 15.00 -15.87
N ARG A 169 -3.17 15.68 -16.79
CA ARG A 169 -4.29 15.11 -17.52
C ARG A 169 -3.77 14.11 -18.55
N TRP A 170 -4.32 12.90 -18.50
CA TRP A 170 -3.98 11.86 -19.45
C TRP A 170 -4.47 12.21 -20.87
N GLU A 171 -3.60 12.03 -21.86
CA GLU A 171 -3.94 12.05 -23.27
C GLU A 171 -3.88 10.63 -23.85
N LYS A 172 -4.59 10.40 -24.96
CA LYS A 172 -4.56 9.10 -25.64
C LYS A 172 -3.15 8.83 -26.17
N GLY A 173 -2.59 7.69 -25.81
CA GLY A 173 -1.26 7.27 -26.24
C GLY A 173 -0.16 7.53 -25.21
N ASP A 174 -0.44 8.29 -24.15
CA ASP A 174 0.52 8.55 -23.09
C ASP A 174 1.00 7.26 -22.42
N VAL A 175 2.29 7.24 -22.08
CA VAL A 175 2.94 6.19 -21.30
C VAL A 175 3.63 6.83 -20.09
N LEU A 176 3.22 6.44 -18.90
CA LEU A 176 3.88 6.82 -17.65
C LEU A 176 4.69 5.63 -17.11
N ILE A 177 5.99 5.82 -16.94
CA ILE A 177 6.89 4.84 -16.34
C ILE A 177 7.32 5.35 -14.98
N LEU A 178 6.92 4.63 -13.93
CA LEU A 178 7.26 4.95 -12.55
C LEU A 178 8.28 3.95 -12.01
N ASP A 179 9.29 4.46 -11.31
CA ASP A 179 10.10 3.62 -10.47
C ASP A 179 9.39 3.37 -9.13
N ASN A 180 8.93 2.14 -8.95
CA ASN A 180 8.03 1.80 -7.85
C ASN A 180 8.72 1.80 -6.49
N LEU A 181 10.07 1.81 -6.42
CA LEU A 181 10.77 1.95 -5.13
C LEU A 181 10.95 3.41 -4.72
N ALA A 182 10.71 4.36 -5.61
CA ALA A 182 10.94 5.79 -5.37
C ALA A 182 9.69 6.66 -5.60
N THR A 183 8.56 6.06 -5.93
CA THR A 183 7.35 6.80 -6.28
C THR A 183 6.11 6.17 -5.67
N LEU A 184 5.34 6.97 -4.93
CA LEU A 184 3.95 6.60 -4.62
C LEU A 184 3.07 7.07 -5.76
N HIS A 185 1.97 6.36 -5.99
CA HIS A 185 0.98 6.74 -6.98
C HIS A 185 -0.43 6.45 -6.47
N GLY A 186 -1.38 7.25 -6.93
CA GLY A 186 -2.80 7.13 -6.63
C GLY A 186 -3.65 7.20 -7.89
N ARG A 187 -4.95 7.42 -7.68
CA ARG A 187 -5.91 7.60 -8.77
C ARG A 187 -6.99 8.58 -8.32
N ARG A 188 -7.22 9.64 -9.08
CA ARG A 188 -8.36 10.54 -8.87
C ARG A 188 -9.66 9.88 -9.33
N PRO A 189 -10.81 10.22 -8.72
CA PRO A 189 -12.13 9.91 -9.27
C PRO A 189 -12.26 10.38 -10.73
N SER A 190 -13.08 9.71 -11.53
CA SER A 190 -13.31 10.05 -12.94
C SER A 190 -14.72 9.68 -13.38
N LEU A 191 -15.27 10.42 -14.32
CA LEU A 191 -16.48 10.02 -15.04
C LEU A 191 -16.17 8.96 -16.09
N PRO A 192 -17.09 8.02 -16.38
CA PRO A 192 -16.95 7.09 -17.49
C PRO A 192 -17.15 7.82 -18.84
N PRO A 193 -16.62 7.30 -19.98
CA PRO A 193 -15.78 6.11 -20.11
C PRO A 193 -14.31 6.37 -19.78
N ARG A 194 -13.61 5.37 -19.24
CA ARG A 194 -12.16 5.39 -19.02
C ARG A 194 -11.57 3.99 -19.18
N ARG A 195 -10.50 3.85 -19.97
CA ARG A 195 -9.70 2.61 -20.07
C ARG A 195 -8.21 2.93 -19.97
N GLY A 196 -7.57 2.37 -18.95
CA GLY A 196 -6.12 2.40 -18.77
C GLY A 196 -5.59 0.97 -18.62
N LEU A 197 -4.44 0.70 -19.22
CA LEU A 197 -3.73 -0.57 -19.09
C LEU A 197 -2.57 -0.41 -18.11
N VAL A 198 -2.34 -1.42 -17.27
CA VAL A 198 -1.26 -1.44 -16.29
C VAL A 198 -0.37 -2.64 -16.53
N ALA A 199 0.92 -2.40 -16.78
CA ALA A 199 1.95 -3.41 -16.82
C ALA A 199 2.90 -3.25 -15.61
N ARG A 200 3.33 -4.37 -15.04
CA ARG A 200 4.22 -4.41 -13.87
C ARG A 200 5.41 -5.29 -14.20
N ARG A 201 6.63 -4.84 -13.86
CA ARG A 201 7.85 -5.64 -14.02
C ARG A 201 8.51 -5.86 -12.66
N HIS A 202 8.73 -7.14 -12.32
CA HIS A 202 9.52 -7.53 -11.16
C HIS A 202 11.01 -7.29 -11.47
N LEU A 203 11.73 -6.68 -10.52
CA LEU A 203 13.19 -6.70 -10.55
C LEU A 203 13.61 -8.10 -10.09
N GLN A 204 14.17 -8.90 -10.99
CA GLN A 204 14.97 -10.05 -10.57
C GLN A 204 16.30 -9.49 -10.07
N VAL A 205 16.46 -9.46 -8.75
CA VAL A 205 17.77 -9.20 -8.14
C VAL A 205 18.60 -10.45 -8.43
N LYS A 206 19.63 -10.30 -9.27
CA LYS A 206 20.66 -11.33 -9.49
C LYS A 206 21.65 -11.32 -8.34
#